data_AF-W6VCH6-F1
#
_entry.id   AF-W6VCH6-F1
#
_cell.length_a   1.000
_cell.length_b   1.000
_cell.length_c   1.000
_cell.angle_alpha   90.00
_cell.angle_beta   90.00
_cell.angle_gamma   90.00
#
_symmetry.space_group_name_H-M   'P 1'
#
loop_
_entity.id
_entity.type
_entity.pdbx_description
1 polymer ?
#
loop_
_entity_poly.entity_id
_entity_poly.type
_entity_poly.pdbx_seq_one_letter_code
_entity_poly.pdbx_strand_id
1 'polypeptide(L)'
;MLLKQIIWRSWRITSRNEAEKYSPTQLVESFPGFKQNEQLRGQIRHIMGKNTVRFCDCVVKGQLDFLPRMPPSILKRIINFVNAEDIVNLGRSCKSIFEICNSDEVWRAVYCRYHKEPPNKVVRELAEKYGWKRVFFTNKLKLQLQIRRLRLDRGQPAGDEAANDKINNVASGKTPTLMDSQSQHPQKAYLRGFSSLES
;
A
#
# COMPACT_ATOMS: atom_id res chain seq x y z
N MET A 1 -9.22 -26.17 12.93
CA MET A 1 -9.59 -26.32 11.50
C MET A 1 -10.62 -25.26 11.17
N LEU A 2 -10.31 -24.26 10.35
CA LEU A 2 -11.33 -23.34 9.86
C LEU A 2 -12.31 -24.12 8.98
N LEU A 3 -13.61 -24.03 9.27
CA LEU A 3 -14.64 -24.63 8.42
C LEU A 3 -14.55 -23.99 7.03
N LYS A 4 -14.23 -24.79 6.00
CA LYS A 4 -14.10 -24.35 4.60
C LYS A 4 -15.47 -24.15 3.94
N GLN A 5 -16.32 -23.35 4.57
CA GLN A 5 -17.70 -23.11 4.18
C GLN A 5 -18.02 -21.62 4.27
N ILE A 6 -18.83 -21.13 3.34
CA ILE A 6 -19.42 -19.80 3.37
C ILE A 6 -20.82 -19.93 3.96
N ILE A 7 -21.08 -19.19 5.03
CA ILE A 7 -22.38 -19.15 5.68
C ILE A 7 -23.00 -17.79 5.37
N TRP A 8 -24.09 -17.81 4.61
CA TRP A 8 -24.89 -16.63 4.31
C TRP A 8 -26.15 -16.64 5.18
N ARG A 9 -26.25 -15.66 6.08
CA ARG A 9 -27.43 -15.47 6.93
C ARG A 9 -28.15 -14.20 6.51
N SER A 10 -29.46 -14.30 6.34
CA SER A 10 -30.30 -13.18 5.93
C SER A 10 -31.53 -13.07 6.82
N TRP A 11 -31.86 -11.84 7.19
CA TRP A 11 -33.06 -11.49 7.93
C TRP A 11 -33.92 -10.59 7.06
N ARG A 12 -35.21 -10.89 6.98
CA ARG A 12 -36.17 -10.02 6.29
C ARG A 12 -36.74 -9.02 7.29
N ILE A 13 -36.47 -7.74 7.07
CA ILE A 13 -37.05 -6.67 7.86
C ILE A 13 -38.31 -6.18 7.12
N THR A 14 -39.45 -6.17 7.81
CA THR A 14 -40.73 -5.68 7.28
C THR A 14 -41.40 -4.81 8.33
N SER A 15 -42.03 -3.72 7.90
CA SER A 15 -42.82 -2.85 8.78
C SER A 15 -44.24 -3.36 9.03
N ARG A 16 -44.68 -4.35 8.24
CA ARG A 16 -46.00 -4.97 8.46
C ARG A 16 -45.93 -5.78 9.75
N ASN A 17 -47.03 -5.84 10.52
CA ASN A 17 -47.21 -6.69 11.72
C ASN A 17 -47.22 -8.20 11.36
N GLU A 18 -46.30 -8.62 10.51
CA GLU A 18 -46.09 -9.98 10.01
C GLU A 18 -44.65 -10.42 10.28
N ALA A 19 -43.91 -9.69 11.12
CA ALA A 19 -42.53 -10.01 11.47
C ALA A 19 -42.41 -11.44 12.03
N GLU A 20 -43.42 -11.91 12.78
CA GLU A 20 -43.51 -13.28 13.30
C GLU A 20 -43.53 -14.36 12.20
N LYS A 21 -43.95 -14.01 10.98
CA LYS A 21 -43.99 -14.95 9.84
C LYS A 21 -42.60 -15.17 9.20
N TYR A 22 -41.61 -14.33 9.52
CA TYR A 22 -40.31 -14.35 8.87
C TYR A 22 -39.21 -14.78 9.83
N SER A 23 -38.73 -16.01 9.67
CA SER A 23 -37.58 -16.52 10.40
C SER A 23 -36.27 -16.20 9.67
N PRO A 24 -35.15 -16.02 10.41
CA PRO A 24 -33.82 -15.91 9.81
C PRO A 24 -33.54 -17.09 8.88
N THR A 25 -33.06 -16.81 7.68
CA THR A 25 -32.65 -17.85 6.73
C THR A 25 -31.14 -18.01 6.76
N GLN A 26 -30.67 -19.26 6.68
CA GLN A 26 -29.25 -19.58 6.57
C GLN A 26 -29.01 -20.48 5.36
N LEU A 27 -28.10 -20.06 4.49
CA LEU A 27 -27.55 -20.87 3.41
C LEU A 27 -26.09 -21.19 3.76
N VAL A 28 -25.73 -22.46 3.68
CA VAL A 28 -24.37 -22.93 3.91
C VAL A 28 -23.85 -23.51 2.61
N GLU A 29 -22.72 -22.99 2.14
CA GLU A 29 -22.10 -23.42 0.90
C GLU A 29 -20.65 -23.82 1.10
N SER A 30 -20.22 -24.83 0.36
CA SER A 30 -18.81 -25.22 0.35
C SER A 30 -17.98 -24.20 -0.46
N PHE A 31 -16.68 -24.09 -0.17
CA PHE A 31 -15.80 -23.21 -0.94
C PHE A 31 -15.81 -23.49 -2.46
N PRO A 32 -15.77 -24.75 -2.95
CA PRO A 32 -15.93 -25.03 -4.38
C PRO A 32 -17.34 -24.70 -4.90
N GLY A 33 -18.38 -25.00 -4.12
CA GLY A 33 -19.79 -24.74 -4.48
C GLY A 33 -20.07 -23.25 -4.66
N PHE A 34 -19.48 -22.39 -3.81
CA PHE A 34 -19.63 -20.94 -3.91
C PHE A 34 -19.20 -20.36 -5.26
N LYS A 35 -18.20 -20.96 -5.92
CA LYS A 35 -17.73 -20.47 -7.22
C LYS A 35 -18.78 -20.67 -8.32
N GLN A 36 -19.59 -21.73 -8.22
CA GLN A 36 -20.61 -22.12 -9.20
C GLN A 36 -22.00 -21.56 -8.85
N ASN A 37 -22.24 -21.19 -7.58
CA ASN A 37 -23.53 -20.69 -7.12
C ASN A 37 -23.73 -19.21 -7.51
N GLU A 38 -24.17 -18.96 -8.74
CA GLU A 38 -24.43 -17.61 -9.26
C GLU A 38 -25.54 -16.87 -8.50
N GLN A 39 -26.54 -17.59 -7.97
CA GLN A 39 -27.63 -17.01 -7.19
C GLN A 39 -27.10 -16.36 -5.92
N LEU A 40 -26.33 -17.09 -5.11
CA LEU A 40 -25.73 -16.58 -3.88
C LEU A 40 -24.76 -15.43 -4.17
N ARG A 41 -23.91 -15.58 -5.20
CA ARG A 41 -23.00 -14.51 -5.64
C ARG A 41 -23.77 -13.26 -6.08
N GLY A 42 -24.90 -13.43 -6.75
CA GLY A 42 -25.81 -12.37 -7.18
C GLY A 42 -26.43 -11.62 -6.01
N GLN A 43 -26.93 -12.35 -5.01
CA GLN A 43 -27.49 -11.76 -3.78
C GLN A 43 -26.44 -10.96 -3.00
N ILE A 44 -25.25 -11.53 -2.77
CA ILE A 44 -24.16 -10.83 -2.09
C ILE A 44 -23.77 -9.58 -2.89
N ARG A 45 -23.68 -9.67 -4.22
CA ARG A 45 -23.36 -8.51 -5.06
C ARG A 45 -24.41 -7.42 -4.94
N HIS A 46 -25.69 -7.79 -4.92
CA HIS A 46 -26.79 -6.84 -4.86
C HIS A 46 -26.88 -6.15 -3.49
N ILE A 47 -26.72 -6.90 -2.40
CA ILE A 47 -26.88 -6.40 -1.03
C ILE A 47 -25.59 -5.75 -0.50
N MET A 48 -24.45 -6.40 -0.71
CA MET A 48 -23.15 -6.02 -0.12
C MET A 48 -22.17 -5.42 -1.13
N GLY A 49 -22.52 -5.39 -2.41
CA GLY A 49 -21.68 -4.85 -3.49
C GLY A 49 -20.63 -5.82 -4.04
N LYS A 50 -20.00 -5.40 -5.15
CA LYS A 50 -19.01 -6.19 -5.89
C LYS A 50 -17.73 -6.49 -5.07
N ASN A 51 -17.35 -5.58 -4.18
CA ASN A 51 -16.15 -5.71 -3.34
C ASN A 51 -16.24 -6.89 -2.36
N THR A 52 -17.45 -7.17 -1.88
CA THR A 52 -17.72 -8.27 -0.94
C THR A 52 -17.68 -9.61 -1.66
N VAL A 53 -18.19 -9.70 -2.89
CA VAL A 53 -18.05 -10.93 -3.70
C VAL A 53 -16.57 -11.23 -3.97
N ARG A 54 -15.79 -10.20 -4.34
CA ARG A 54 -14.35 -10.35 -4.54
C ARG A 54 -13.63 -10.81 -3.26
N PHE A 55 -14.07 -10.33 -2.10
CA PHE A 55 -13.55 -10.79 -0.82
C PHE A 55 -13.85 -12.28 -0.59
N CYS A 56 -15.09 -12.72 -0.81
CA CYS A 56 -15.44 -14.14 -0.71
C CYS A 56 -14.58 -15.00 -1.66
N ASP A 57 -14.33 -14.53 -2.88
CA ASP A 57 -13.44 -15.22 -3.83
C ASP A 57 -11.99 -15.33 -3.33
N CYS A 58 -11.47 -14.26 -2.72
CA CYS A 58 -10.16 -14.23 -2.08
C CYS A 58 -10.09 -15.22 -0.90
N VAL A 59 -11.11 -15.23 -0.03
CA VAL A 59 -11.24 -16.18 1.09
C VAL A 59 -11.26 -17.63 0.60
N VAL A 60 -12.06 -17.94 -0.43
CA VAL A 60 -12.16 -19.27 -1.03
C VAL A 60 -10.82 -19.74 -1.61
N LYS A 61 -10.01 -18.83 -2.16
CA LYS A 61 -8.67 -19.09 -2.67
C LYS A 61 -7.59 -19.15 -1.57
N GLY A 62 -7.94 -18.90 -0.30
CA GLY A 62 -6.98 -18.79 0.80
C GLY A 62 -6.12 -17.52 0.78
N GLN A 63 -6.48 -16.54 -0.06
CA GLN A 63 -5.80 -15.25 -0.16
C GLN A 63 -6.53 -14.25 0.74
N LEU A 64 -6.03 -14.04 1.95
CA LEU A 64 -6.70 -13.17 2.93
C LEU A 64 -6.04 -11.80 2.97
N ASP A 65 -6.77 -10.76 2.57
CA ASP A 65 -6.36 -9.35 2.59
C ASP A 65 -7.07 -8.60 3.72
N PHE A 66 -6.85 -9.03 4.97
CA PHE A 66 -7.50 -8.44 6.15
C PHE A 66 -7.09 -6.99 6.40
N LEU A 67 -5.79 -6.68 6.30
CA LEU A 67 -5.24 -5.36 6.65
C LEU A 67 -5.87 -4.21 5.83
N PRO A 68 -5.94 -4.27 4.49
CA PRO A 68 -6.55 -3.18 3.70
C PRO A 68 -8.06 -2.99 3.94
N ARG A 69 -8.73 -3.98 4.54
CA ARG A 69 -10.18 -3.98 4.79
C ARG A 69 -10.53 -3.51 6.20
N MET A 70 -9.55 -3.41 7.09
CA MET A 70 -9.80 -2.92 8.43
C MET A 70 -10.21 -1.44 8.39
N PRO A 71 -11.12 -1.01 9.30
CA PRO A 71 -11.38 0.40 9.51
C PRO A 71 -10.08 1.18 9.74
N PRO A 72 -9.92 2.37 9.13
CA PRO A 72 -8.69 3.15 9.24
C PRO A 72 -8.26 3.43 10.69
N SER A 73 -9.21 3.62 11.60
CA SER A 73 -8.95 3.82 13.03
C SER A 73 -8.26 2.62 13.70
N ILE A 74 -8.70 1.41 13.38
CA ILE A 74 -8.10 0.17 13.89
C ILE A 74 -6.71 -0.02 13.29
N LEU A 75 -6.58 0.21 11.98
CA LEU A 75 -5.31 0.07 11.29
C LEU A 75 -4.25 1.06 11.83
N LYS A 76 -4.63 2.32 12.08
CA LYS A 76 -3.76 3.30 12.77
C LYS A 76 -3.31 2.80 14.15
N ARG A 77 -4.23 2.22 14.93
CA ARG A 77 -3.92 1.65 16.25
C ARG A 77 -2.94 0.49 16.15
N ILE A 78 -3.07 -0.39 15.15
CA ILE A 78 -2.11 -1.47 14.89
C ILE A 78 -0.75 -0.88 14.50
N ILE A 79 -0.74 0.08 13.58
CA ILE A 79 0.48 0.76 13.08
C ILE A 79 1.26 1.41 14.23
N ASN A 80 0.59 1.94 15.27
CA ASN A 80 1.26 2.51 16.44
C ASN A 80 2.14 1.51 17.22
N PHE A 81 1.93 0.20 17.04
CA PHE A 81 2.77 -0.86 17.63
C PHE A 81 3.87 -1.35 16.68
N VAL A 82 3.88 -0.89 15.43
CA VAL A 82 4.84 -1.32 14.40
C VAL A 82 6.07 -0.41 14.43
N ASN A 83 7.26 -0.95 14.12
CA ASN A 83 8.50 -0.17 14.07
C ASN A 83 8.51 0.79 12.88
N ALA A 84 9.23 1.91 12.99
CA ALA A 84 9.23 2.93 11.93
C ALA A 84 9.68 2.40 10.55
N GLU A 85 10.61 1.44 10.52
CA GLU A 85 11.05 0.77 9.29
C GLU A 85 9.94 -0.08 8.67
N ASP A 86 9.28 -0.89 9.50
CA ASP A 86 8.19 -1.76 9.08
C ASP A 86 6.97 -0.95 8.61
N ILE A 87 6.71 0.24 9.18
CA ILE A 87 5.67 1.16 8.69
C ILE A 87 5.96 1.60 7.26
N VAL A 88 7.22 1.89 6.93
CA VAL A 88 7.62 2.28 5.56
C VAL A 88 7.45 1.10 4.60
N ASN A 89 7.84 -0.10 5.02
CA ASN A 89 7.68 -1.33 4.22
C ASN A 89 6.20 -1.67 4.01
N LEU A 90 5.39 -1.56 5.06
CA LEU A 90 3.95 -1.79 5.03
C LEU A 90 3.26 -0.83 4.05
N GLY A 91 3.68 0.44 4.01
CA GLY A 91 3.20 1.42 3.04
C GLY A 91 3.45 1.04 1.57
N ARG A 92 4.38 0.13 1.26
CA ARG A 92 4.63 -0.34 -0.11
C ARG A 92 3.68 -1.45 -0.57
N SER A 93 2.87 -2.01 0.33
CA SER A 93 2.02 -3.17 0.05
C SER A 93 0.77 -2.82 -0.77
N CYS A 94 0.07 -1.72 -0.43
CA CYS A 94 -1.10 -1.28 -1.17
C CYS A 94 -1.37 0.22 -0.98
N LYS A 95 -2.16 0.81 -1.88
CA LYS A 95 -2.47 2.25 -1.88
C LYS A 95 -3.21 2.72 -0.62
N SER A 96 -4.20 1.96 -0.15
CA SER A 96 -4.97 2.30 1.06
C SER A 96 -4.06 2.34 2.30
N ILE A 97 -3.21 1.32 2.45
CA ILE A 97 -2.22 1.26 3.53
C ILE A 97 -1.17 2.36 3.39
N PHE A 98 -0.72 2.66 2.17
CA PHE A 98 0.20 3.76 1.90
C PHE A 98 -0.34 5.10 2.44
N GLU A 99 -1.60 5.42 2.17
CA GLU A 99 -2.22 6.67 2.64
C GLU A 99 -2.25 6.74 4.17
N ILE A 100 -2.59 5.64 4.85
CA ILE A 100 -2.64 5.58 6.31
C ILE A 100 -1.24 5.65 6.92
N CYS A 101 -0.28 4.85 6.40
CA CYS A 101 1.10 4.82 6.87
C CYS A 101 1.85 6.14 6.61
N ASN A 102 1.40 6.97 5.68
CA ASN A 102 2.00 8.29 5.41
C ASN A 102 1.25 9.46 6.06
N SER A 103 0.20 9.18 6.84
CA SER A 103 -0.53 10.24 7.54
C SER A 103 0.33 10.90 8.62
N ASP A 104 0.18 12.21 8.77
CA ASP A 104 0.94 12.98 9.76
C ASP A 104 0.64 12.54 11.20
N GLU A 105 -0.59 12.10 11.48
CA GLU A 105 -0.99 11.56 12.77
C GLU A 105 -0.14 10.36 13.18
N VAL A 106 0.07 9.41 12.24
CA VAL A 106 0.92 8.24 12.47
C VAL A 106 2.35 8.65 12.76
N TRP A 107 2.93 9.53 11.94
CA TRP A 107 4.32 9.93 12.13
C TRP A 107 4.55 10.81 13.36
N ARG A 108 3.54 11.57 13.79
CA ARG A 108 3.56 12.26 15.09
C ARG A 108 3.59 11.27 16.25
N ALA A 109 2.74 10.24 16.22
CA ALA A 109 2.73 9.20 17.25
C ALA A 109 4.06 8.44 17.29
N VAL A 110 4.61 8.11 16.12
CA VAL A 110 5.95 7.51 15.98
C VAL A 110 7.01 8.43 16.60
N TYR A 111 7.03 9.73 16.27
CA TYR A 111 7.98 10.68 16.84
C TYR A 111 7.92 10.67 18.38
N CYS A 112 6.73 10.81 18.96
CA CYS A 112 6.55 10.81 20.42
C CYS A 112 6.95 9.48 21.08
N ARG A 113 6.86 8.35 20.36
CA ARG A 113 7.30 7.04 20.88
C ARG A 113 8.81 6.92 20.94
N TYR A 114 9.53 7.48 19.96
CA TYR A 114 11.00 7.39 19.87
C TYR A 114 11.71 8.48 20.70
N HIS A 115 11.06 9.63 20.93
CA HIS A 115 11.63 10.72 21.72
C HIS A 115 11.05 10.72 23.14
N LYS A 116 11.93 10.69 24.15
CA LYS A 116 11.54 10.73 25.57
C LYS A 116 10.88 12.07 25.98
N GLU A 117 11.19 13.13 25.23
CA GLU A 117 10.70 14.48 25.49
C GLU A 117 9.61 14.88 24.49
N PRO A 118 8.61 15.68 24.92
CA PRO A 118 7.59 16.18 24.01
C PRO A 118 8.22 17.11 22.96
N PRO A 119 7.62 17.18 21.75
CA PRO A 119 8.15 18.04 20.70
C PRO A 119 8.12 19.51 21.11
N ASN A 120 9.30 20.15 21.06
CA ASN A 120 9.47 21.57 21.31
C ASN A 120 8.77 22.43 20.23
N LYS A 121 8.67 23.74 20.46
CA LYS A 121 7.97 24.67 19.56
C LYS A 121 8.53 24.63 18.12
N VAL A 122 9.86 24.62 17.98
CA VAL A 122 10.55 24.58 16.68
C VAL A 122 10.23 23.29 15.91
N VAL A 123 10.22 22.15 16.60
CA VAL A 123 9.88 20.84 16.00
C VAL A 123 8.44 20.83 15.51
N ARG A 124 7.51 21.45 16.26
CA ARG A 124 6.10 21.57 15.84
C ARG A 124 5.97 22.46 14.61
N GLU A 125 6.63 23.61 14.58
CA GLU A 125 6.65 24.52 13.42
C GLU A 125 7.25 23.83 12.18
N LEU A 126 8.33 23.06 12.34
CA LEU A 126 8.90 22.25 11.26
C LEU A 126 7.95 21.16 10.79
N ALA A 127 7.23 20.50 11.70
CA ALA A 127 6.29 19.45 11.36
C ALA A 127 5.05 20.01 10.65
N GLU A 128 4.58 21.19 11.04
CA GLU A 128 3.49 21.89 10.34
C GLU A 128 3.90 22.28 8.91
N LYS A 129 5.15 22.71 8.72
CA LYS A 129 5.65 23.14 7.41
C LYS A 129 6.02 21.98 6.46
N TYR A 130 6.55 20.88 6.99
CA TYR A 130 7.16 19.81 6.18
C TYR A 130 6.56 18.41 6.42
N GLY A 131 5.68 18.25 7.40
CA GLY A 131 5.11 16.97 7.82
C GLY A 131 5.98 16.22 8.82
N TRP A 132 5.33 15.45 9.69
CA TRP A 132 5.99 14.69 10.77
C TRP A 132 6.94 13.62 10.24
N LYS A 133 6.60 12.99 9.11
CA LYS A 133 7.47 11.99 8.48
C LYS A 133 8.83 12.58 8.11
N ARG A 134 8.85 13.76 7.49
CA ARG A 134 10.10 14.41 7.08
C ARG A 134 10.92 14.81 8.30
N VAL A 135 10.28 15.45 9.29
CA VAL A 135 10.93 15.83 10.55
C VAL A 135 11.57 14.63 11.23
N PHE A 136 10.87 13.51 11.32
CA PHE A 136 11.41 12.27 11.89
C PHE A 136 12.69 11.78 11.17
N PHE A 137 12.71 11.79 9.83
CA PHE A 137 13.87 11.32 9.06
C PHE A 137 15.02 12.33 8.92
N THR A 138 14.81 13.63 9.20
CA THR A 138 15.88 14.63 9.06
C THR A 138 17.08 14.34 9.95
N ASN A 139 16.90 13.71 11.12
CA ASN A 139 18.01 13.34 12.00
C ASN A 139 18.85 12.19 11.41
N LYS A 140 18.19 11.20 10.78
CA LYS A 140 18.86 10.10 10.06
C LYS A 140 19.69 10.63 8.88
N LEU A 141 19.14 11.56 8.10
CA LEU A 141 19.85 12.16 6.96
C LEU A 141 21.08 12.97 7.42
N LYS A 142 20.94 13.75 8.51
CA LYS A 142 22.07 14.49 9.10
C LYS A 142 23.18 13.55 9.56
N LEU A 143 22.85 12.47 10.25
CA LEU A 143 23.81 11.46 10.69
C LEU A 143 24.47 10.72 9.51
N GLN A 144 23.72 10.40 8.47
CA GLN A 144 24.27 9.80 7.24
C GLN A 144 25.24 10.73 6.52
N LEU A 145 24.94 12.03 6.45
CA LEU A 145 25.85 13.03 5.89
C LEU A 145 27.14 13.16 6.72
N GLN A 146 27.03 13.09 8.05
CA GLN A 146 28.22 13.07 8.92
C GLN A 146 29.07 11.82 8.71
N ILE A 147 28.46 10.62 8.62
CA ILE A 147 29.19 9.38 8.29
C ILE A 147 29.83 9.49 6.90
N ARG A 148 29.14 10.04 5.90
CA ARG A 148 29.69 10.24 4.55
C ARG A 148 30.92 11.15 4.58
N ARG A 149 30.85 12.28 5.30
CA ARG A 149 32.00 13.17 5.51
C ARG A 149 33.15 12.43 6.20
N LEU A 150 32.88 11.68 7.27
CA LEU A 150 33.89 10.88 7.97
C LEU A 150 34.51 9.77 7.10
N ARG A 151 33.76 9.16 6.18
CA ARG A 151 34.29 8.14 5.24
C ARG A 151 35.14 8.77 4.14
N LEU A 152 34.75 9.96 3.66
CA LEU A 152 35.54 10.75 2.71
C LEU A 152 36.85 11.25 3.35
N ASP A 153 36.78 11.74 4.59
CA ASP A 153 37.94 12.19 5.37
C ASP A 153 38.88 11.01 5.74
N ARG A 154 38.36 9.78 5.81
CA ARG A 154 39.14 8.55 6.09
C ARG A 154 39.63 7.82 4.83
N GLY A 155 39.34 8.33 3.62
CA GLY A 155 39.89 7.77 2.37
C GLY A 155 39.45 6.33 2.02
N GLN A 156 38.26 5.88 2.42
CA GLN A 156 37.72 4.57 1.99
C GLN A 156 36.91 4.71 0.69
N PRO A 157 37.24 3.98 -0.40
CA PRO A 157 36.51 4.08 -1.67
C PRO A 157 35.16 3.35 -1.61
N ALA A 158 34.25 3.86 -2.44
CA ALA A 158 32.82 3.54 -2.47
C ALA A 158 32.52 2.11 -2.94
N GLY A 159 31.90 1.30 -2.08
CA GLY A 159 31.35 -0.02 -2.43
C GLY A 159 29.82 -0.10 -2.47
N ASP A 160 29.10 0.97 -2.07
CA ASP A 160 27.66 0.85 -1.73
C ASP A 160 26.71 1.69 -2.61
N GLU A 161 27.16 2.18 -3.78
CA GLU A 161 26.32 3.04 -4.64
C GLU A 161 25.03 2.37 -5.12
N ALA A 162 24.98 1.03 -5.19
CA ALA A 162 23.79 0.28 -5.62
C ALA A 162 22.61 0.31 -4.62
N ALA A 163 22.83 0.70 -3.36
CA ALA A 163 21.76 0.76 -2.35
C ALA A 163 21.06 2.13 -2.27
N ASN A 164 21.72 3.19 -2.74
CA ASN A 164 21.30 4.57 -2.51
C ASN A 164 20.22 5.06 -3.50
N ASP A 165 20.22 4.53 -4.73
CA ASP A 165 19.21 4.86 -5.76
C ASP A 165 17.80 4.34 -5.42
N LYS A 166 17.71 3.30 -4.58
CA LYS A 166 16.42 2.74 -4.13
C LYS A 166 15.76 3.57 -3.03
N ILE A 167 16.53 4.39 -2.30
CA ILE A 167 16.03 5.18 -1.17
C ILE A 167 15.57 6.57 -1.63
N ASN A 168 16.29 7.19 -2.57
CA ASN A 168 15.97 8.54 -3.06
C ASN A 168 14.69 8.58 -3.93
N ASN A 169 14.39 7.50 -4.66
CA ASN A 169 13.14 7.37 -5.42
C ASN A 169 11.89 7.19 -4.54
N VAL A 170 12.03 6.91 -3.24
CA VAL A 170 10.91 6.79 -2.30
C VAL A 170 10.56 8.14 -1.66
N ALA A 171 11.46 9.12 -1.72
CA ALA A 171 11.25 10.48 -1.19
C ALA A 171 10.66 11.45 -2.24
N SER A 172 10.86 11.20 -3.53
CA SER A 172 10.22 11.93 -4.63
C SER A 172 9.22 11.01 -5.33
N GLY A 173 7.93 11.17 -5.07
CA GLY A 173 6.87 10.43 -5.76
C GLY A 173 6.76 10.78 -7.25
N LYS A 174 7.68 10.28 -8.08
CA LYS A 174 7.60 10.33 -9.54
C LYS A 174 7.44 8.91 -10.10
N THR A 175 6.29 8.67 -10.72
CA THR A 175 6.04 7.56 -11.66
C THR A 175 6.99 7.71 -12.86
N PRO A 176 7.58 6.64 -13.41
CA PRO A 176 8.36 6.73 -14.63
C PRO A 176 7.41 6.93 -15.82
N THR A 177 7.40 8.13 -16.40
CA THR A 177 6.80 8.38 -17.71
C THR A 177 7.77 7.89 -18.79
N LEU A 178 7.27 7.02 -19.65
CA LEU A 178 7.93 6.53 -20.86
C LEU A 178 7.89 7.61 -21.96
N MET A 179 9.04 7.74 -22.65
CA MET A 179 9.30 8.36 -23.96
C MET A 179 9.34 9.90 -24.06
N ASP A 180 10.49 10.46 -24.43
CA ASP A 180 10.84 10.78 -25.83
C ASP A 180 12.20 11.51 -25.89
N SER A 181 13.13 11.01 -26.70
CA SER A 181 14.39 11.69 -27.02
C SER A 181 14.49 11.87 -28.53
N GLN A 182 14.04 13.02 -29.02
CA GLN A 182 14.51 13.59 -30.27
C GLN A 182 15.70 14.51 -29.96
N SER A 183 16.84 14.29 -30.62
CA SER A 183 17.53 15.40 -31.28
C SER A 183 18.50 14.91 -32.35
N GLN A 184 18.61 15.75 -33.37
CA GLN A 184 19.10 15.55 -34.72
C GLN A 184 20.64 15.45 -34.84
N HIS A 185 21.06 14.52 -35.71
CA HIS A 185 22.03 14.63 -36.83
C HIS A 185 23.35 15.43 -36.70
N PRO A 186 24.40 14.97 -37.43
CA PRO A 186 24.67 15.61 -38.72
C PRO A 186 24.95 14.62 -39.88
N GLN A 187 24.79 15.13 -41.10
CA GLN A 187 24.77 14.44 -42.39
C GLN A 187 26.15 14.00 -42.91
N LYS A 188 26.15 12.89 -43.67
CA LYS A 188 26.81 12.63 -44.98
C LYS A 188 27.10 11.10 -45.07
N ALA A 189 27.01 10.38 -46.18
CA ALA A 189 26.36 10.46 -47.49
C ALA A 189 26.61 9.09 -48.17
N TYR A 190 25.82 8.77 -49.20
CA TYR A 190 26.08 7.79 -50.28
C TYR A 190 25.58 6.32 -50.18
N LEU A 191 24.62 6.05 -51.10
CA LEU A 191 24.42 4.89 -52.00
C LEU A 191 23.80 3.61 -51.38
N ARG A 192 22.51 3.34 -51.65
CA ARG A 192 21.90 2.69 -52.84
C ARG A 192 22.21 1.18 -52.91
N GLY A 193 21.19 0.34 -52.67
CA GLY A 193 21.25 -1.10 -52.88
C GLY A 193 20.01 -1.86 -52.38
N PHE A 194 18.89 -1.73 -53.10
CA PHE A 194 17.77 -2.67 -53.04
C PHE A 194 18.16 -3.93 -53.84
N SER A 195 18.04 -5.12 -53.25
CA SER A 195 17.51 -6.30 -53.94
C SER A 195 17.27 -7.47 -52.99
N SER A 196 16.10 -8.07 -53.16
CA SER A 196 15.54 -9.30 -52.62
C SER A 196 16.50 -10.49 -52.51
N LEU A 197 16.13 -11.44 -51.64
CA LEU A 197 16.14 -12.87 -51.95
C LEU A 197 15.28 -13.65 -50.94
N GLU A 198 14.07 -13.97 -51.39
CA GLU A 198 13.36 -15.20 -51.01
C GLU A 198 14.03 -16.37 -51.74
N SER A 199 14.24 -17.47 -51.02
CA SER A 199 14.05 -18.86 -51.46
C SER A 199 14.10 -19.77 -50.24
#